data_AF-A0A2V7MU00-F1
#
_entry.id   AF-A0A2V7MU00-F1
#
_cell.length_a   1.000
_cell.length_b   1.000
_cell.length_c   1.000
_cell.angle_alpha   90.00
_cell.angle_beta   90.00
_cell.angle_gamma   90.00
#
_symmetry.space_group_name_H-M   'P 1'
#
loop_
_entity.id
_entity.type
_entity.pdbx_description
1 polymer ?
#
loop_
_entity_poly.entity_id
_entity_poly.type
_entity_poly.pdbx_seq_one_letter_code
_entity_poly.pdbx_strand_id
1 'polypeptide(L)' 'MSPRPKAERRSNQPLRELLDELLVHSREIARRARQMTATELDYSQQRLEWLADEVWRVATGGAAPH' A
#
# COMPACT_ATOMS: atom_id res chain seq x y z
N MET A 1 -16.85 -22.56 -15.06
CA MET A 1 -16.25 -21.24 -15.39
C MET A 1 -16.09 -20.47 -14.09
N SER A 2 -14.88 -20.37 -13.53
CA SER A 2 -14.67 -19.61 -12.29
C SER A 2 -14.90 -18.12 -12.54
N PRO A 3 -15.81 -17.46 -11.80
CA PRO A 3 -16.02 -16.05 -11.95
C PRO A 3 -14.83 -15.29 -11.33
N ARG A 4 -13.94 -14.87 -12.23
CA ARG A 4 -13.45 -13.49 -12.35
C ARG A 4 -12.61 -12.94 -11.17
N PRO A 5 -11.28 -12.88 -11.30
CA PRO A 5 -10.46 -11.87 -10.61
C PRO A 5 -10.96 -10.41 -10.75
N LYS A 6 -11.84 -10.12 -11.72
CA LYS A 6 -12.57 -8.83 -11.81
C LYS A 6 -13.61 -8.61 -10.70
N ALA A 7 -14.13 -9.67 -10.07
CA ALA A 7 -15.13 -9.58 -9.01
C ALA A 7 -14.49 -9.23 -7.65
N GLU A 8 -13.38 -9.88 -7.29
CA GLU A 8 -12.59 -9.50 -6.10
C GLU A 8 -12.04 -8.07 -6.20
N ARG A 9 -11.60 -7.68 -7.40
CA ARG A 9 -11.19 -6.29 -7.69
C ARG A 9 -12.30 -5.25 -7.44
N ARG A 10 -13.57 -5.66 -7.39
CA ARG A 10 -14.71 -4.78 -7.08
C ARG A 10 -15.19 -4.90 -5.63
N SER A 11 -14.74 -5.90 -4.88
CA SER A 11 -15.30 -6.20 -3.55
C SER A 11 -14.63 -5.45 -2.40
N ASN A 12 -13.40 -4.94 -2.58
CA ASN A 12 -12.70 -4.21 -1.53
C ASN A 12 -11.88 -3.03 -2.12
N GLN A 13 -12.60 -1.99 -2.55
CA GLN A 13 -12.00 -0.77 -3.11
C GLN A 13 -10.97 -0.13 -2.16
N PRO A 14 -11.22 -0.01 -0.84
CA PRO A 14 -10.23 0.58 0.07
C PRO A 14 -8.93 -0.24 0.17
N LEU A 15 -9.02 -1.57 0.23
CA LEU A 15 -7.82 -2.42 0.26
C LEU A 15 -6.97 -2.24 -1.01
N ARG A 16 -7.62 -2.09 -2.16
CA ARG A 16 -6.92 -1.85 -3.42
C ARG A 16 -6.19 -0.52 -3.40
N GLU A 17 -6.82 0.54 -2.95
CA GLU A 17 -6.21 1.88 -2.90
C GLU A 17 -4.96 1.86 -2.02
N LEU A 18 -5.05 1.24 -0.83
CA LEU A 18 -3.89 1.05 0.05
C LEU A 18 -2.77 0.22 -0.59
N LEU A 19 -3.10 -0.88 -1.28
CA LEU A 19 -2.12 -1.68 -2.00
C LEU A 19 -1.47 -0.91 -3.16
N ASP A 20 -2.24 -0.10 -3.88
CA ASP A 20 -1.73 0.75 -4.96
C ASP A 20 -0.78 1.82 -4.41
N GLU A 21 -1.12 2.46 -3.28
CA GLU A 21 -0.22 3.39 -2.57
C GLU A 21 1.06 2.71 -2.10
N LEU A 22 0.95 1.54 -1.47
CA LEU A 22 2.11 0.74 -1.02
C LEU A 22 3.05 0.44 -2.19
N LEU A 23 2.51 0.06 -3.35
CA LEU A 23 3.29 -0.21 -4.56
C LEU A 23 3.96 1.04 -5.11
N VAL A 24 3.30 2.20 -5.07
CA VAL A 24 3.87 3.48 -5.50
C VAL A 24 5.08 3.83 -4.63
N HIS A 25 4.93 3.82 -3.31
CA HIS A 25 6.00 4.16 -2.37
C HIS A 25 7.15 3.15 -2.45
N SER A 26 6.86 1.85 -2.57
CA SER A 26 7.88 0.81 -2.71
C SER A 26 8.72 1.03 -3.97
N ARG A 27 8.07 1.38 -5.09
CA ARG A 27 8.77 1.67 -6.36
C ARG A 27 9.58 2.96 -6.29
N GLU A 28 9.11 3.97 -5.58
CA GLU A 28 9.83 5.22 -5.39
C GLU A 28 11.14 4.96 -4.64
N ILE A 29 11.07 4.30 -3.48
CA ILE A 29 12.25 3.95 -2.69
C ILE A 29 13.20 3.08 -3.51
N ALA A 30 12.71 2.03 -4.17
CA ALA A 30 13.55 1.15 -4.98
C ALA A 30 14.29 1.89 -6.10
N ARG A 31 13.70 2.93 -6.68
CA ARG A 31 14.29 3.73 -7.76
C ARG A 31 15.21 4.84 -7.27
N ARG A 32 14.87 5.48 -6.15
CA ARG A 32 15.44 6.77 -5.76
C ARG A 32 16.12 6.79 -4.39
N ALA A 33 16.15 5.68 -3.64
CA ALA A 33 16.75 5.66 -2.30
C ALA A 33 18.16 6.27 -2.22
N ARG A 34 19.00 6.07 -3.24
CA ARG A 34 20.37 6.66 -3.29
C ARG A 34 20.41 8.18 -3.50
N GLN A 35 19.30 8.78 -3.90
CA GLN A 35 19.15 10.22 -4.16
C GLN A 35 18.35 10.92 -3.05
N MET A 36 17.80 10.15 -2.11
CA MET A 36 17.06 10.68 -0.97
C MET A 36 18.04 11.12 0.11
N THR A 37 17.70 12.20 0.79
CA THR A 37 18.29 12.55 2.07
C THR A 37 17.93 11.50 3.12
N ALA A 38 18.68 11.47 4.23
CA ALA A 38 18.38 10.55 5.33
C ALA A 38 16.95 10.75 5.87
N THR A 39 16.51 12.01 6.00
CA THR A 39 15.14 12.34 6.46
C THR A 39 14.06 11.87 5.48
N GLU A 40 14.26 12.05 4.17
CA GLU A 40 13.31 11.58 3.16
C GLU A 40 13.22 10.05 3.13
N LEU A 41 14.36 9.36 3.27
CA LEU A 41 14.39 7.91 3.32
C LEU A 41 13.67 7.37 4.57
N ASP A 42 13.96 7.95 5.75
CA ASP A 42 13.32 7.60 7.02
C ASP A 42 11.80 7.80 6.96
N TYR A 43 11.36 8.97 6.47
CA TYR A 43 9.93 9.23 6.25
C TYR A 43 9.28 8.21 5.31
N SER A 44 9.96 7.86 4.22
CA SER A 44 9.42 6.93 3.23
C SER A 44 9.34 5.50 3.78
N GLN A 45 10.29 5.10 4.63
CA GLN A 45 10.26 3.83 5.36
C GLN A 45 9.10 3.79 6.36
N GLN A 46 8.95 4.82 7.18
CA GLN A 46 7.81 4.94 8.11
C GLN A 46 6.47 4.93 7.38
N ARG A 47 6.38 5.57 6.21
CA ARG A 47 5.18 5.54 5.36
C ARG A 47 4.88 4.13 4.84
N LEU A 48 5.90 3.38 4.43
CA LEU A 48 5.73 1.98 4.01
C LEU A 48 5.25 1.08 5.15
N GLU A 49 5.83 1.25 6.35
CA GLU A 49 5.44 0.49 7.55
C GLU A 49 3.98 0.77 7.90
N TRP A 50 3.59 2.05 7.95
CA TRP A 50 2.20 2.44 8.16
C TRP A 50 1.26 1.84 7.09
N LEU A 51 1.62 1.90 5.81
CA LEU A 51 0.80 1.33 4.74
C LEU A 51 0.65 -0.19 4.87
N ALA A 52 1.68 -0.90 5.33
CA ALA A 52 1.62 -2.34 5.57
C ALA A 52 0.63 -2.67 6.70
N ASP A 53 0.64 -1.91 7.79
CA ASP A 53 -0.31 -2.05 8.89
C ASP A 53 -1.75 -1.79 8.43
N GLU A 54 -1.96 -0.76 7.62
CA GLU A 54 -3.28 -0.43 7.07
C GLU A 54 -3.80 -1.50 6.12
N VAL A 55 -2.94 -2.04 5.26
CA VAL A 55 -3.28 -3.18 4.39
C VAL A 55 -3.70 -4.38 5.23
N TRP A 56 -2.96 -4.71 6.29
CA TRP A 56 -3.30 -5.82 7.20
C TRP A 56 -4.65 -5.58 7.89
N ARG A 57 -4.87 -4.38 8.40
CA ARG A 57 -6.11 -3.99 9.08
C ARG A 57 -7.33 -4.13 8.17
N VAL A 58 -7.26 -3.64 6.93
CA VAL A 58 -8.38 -3.74 5.99
C VAL A 58 -8.56 -5.16 5.48
N ALA A 59 -7.47 -5.89 5.22
CA ALA A 59 -7.53 -7.29 4.78
C ALA A 59 -8.19 -8.21 5.83
N THR A 60 -8.05 -7.89 7.11
CA THR A 60 -8.65 -8.63 8.23
C THR A 60 -10.06 -8.14 8.61
N GLY A 61 -10.66 -7.25 7.83
CA GLY A 61 -12.04 -6.76 8.01
C GLY A 61 -12.18 -5.51 8.88
N GLY A 62 -11.08 -4.86 9.23
CA GLY A 62 -11.09 -3.53 9.84
C GLY A 62 -11.57 -2.45 8.86
N ALA A 63 -12.09 -1.35 9.40
CA ALA A 63 -12.45 -0.18 8.60
C ALA A 63 -11.21 0.41 7.91
N ALA A 64 -11.36 1.02 6.74
CA ALA A 64 -10.27 1.76 6.09
C ALA A 64 -9.95 3.06 6.85
N PRO A 65 -8.73 3.61 6.75
CA PRO A 65 -8.44 4.92 7.30
C PRO A 65 -9.22 5.97 6.50
N HIS A 66 -9.75 6.99 7.18
CA HIS A 66 -10.52 8.08 6.58
C HIS A 66 -9.62 9.17 6.00
#